data_AF-A0A4U9W4S0-F1
#
_entry.id   AF-A0A4U9W4S0-F1
#
_cell.length_a   1.000
_cell.length_b   1.000
_cell.length_c   1.000
_cell.angle_alpha   90.00
_cell.angle_beta   90.00
_cell.angle_gamma   90.00
#
_symmetry.space_group_name_H-M   'P 1'
#
loop_
_entity.id
_entity.type
_entity.pdbx_description
1 polymer ?
#
loop_
_entity_poly.entity_id
_entity_poly.type
_entity_poly.pdbx_seq_one_letter_code
_entity_poly.pdbx_strand_id
1 'polypeptide(L)'
;MGYHPKAQILAAREKVKSVNPNVYFLCEGWNSGQEDRFESLHRLTLKGTGIGTFSDRLRDAVRGGGPFDSGDALRQTRGWVTAPEYWLTN
;
A
#
# COMPACT_ATOMS: atom_id res chain seq x y z
N MET A 1 2.52 -5.18 6.67
CA MET A 1 3.97 -5.48 6.77
C MET A 1 4.83 -4.32 7.31
N GLY A 2 4.28 -3.11 7.50
CA GLY A 2 5.02 -1.98 8.12
C GLY A 2 5.61 -2.23 9.52
N TYR A 3 5.13 -3.26 10.22
CA TYR A 3 5.68 -3.69 11.52
C TYR A 3 6.96 -4.53 11.43
N HIS A 4 7.37 -4.94 10.22
CA HIS A 4 8.65 -5.63 10.03
C HIS A 4 9.78 -4.63 9.80
N PRO A 5 10.97 -4.84 10.40
CA PRO A 5 12.17 -4.09 10.02
C PRO A 5 12.48 -4.32 8.54
N LYS A 6 12.84 -3.25 7.81
CA LYS A 6 13.21 -3.34 6.40
C LYS A 6 14.33 -4.34 6.14
N ALA A 7 15.36 -4.30 6.98
CA ALA A 7 16.51 -5.20 6.90
C ALA A 7 16.09 -6.68 7.01
N GLN A 8 15.11 -6.99 7.86
CA GLN A 8 14.63 -8.37 8.06
C GLN A 8 13.98 -8.91 6.80
N ILE A 9 13.15 -8.12 6.11
CA ILE A 9 12.50 -8.56 4.87
C ILE A 9 13.50 -8.64 3.71
N LEU A 10 14.48 -7.73 3.62
CA LEU A 10 15.52 -7.84 2.61
C LEU A 10 16.33 -9.14 2.79
N ALA A 11 16.75 -9.45 4.01
CA ALA A 11 17.45 -10.69 4.32
C ALA A 11 16.60 -11.93 4.02
N ALA A 12 15.31 -11.90 4.40
CA ALA A 12 14.38 -12.98 4.09
C ALA A 12 14.25 -13.18 2.58
N ARG A 13 14.12 -12.09 1.80
CA ARG A 13 13.99 -12.16 0.34
C ARG A 13 15.22 -12.78 -0.31
N GLU A 14 16.43 -12.37 0.08
CA GLU A 14 17.65 -12.96 -0.47
C GLU A 14 17.74 -14.46 -0.14
N LYS A 15 17.36 -14.86 1.07
CA LYS A 15 17.35 -16.28 1.44
C LYS A 15 16.33 -17.08 0.64
N VAL A 16 15.11 -16.58 0.47
CA VAL A 16 14.08 -17.28 -0.32
C VAL A 16 14.46 -17.31 -1.80
N LYS A 17 15.05 -16.24 -2.34
CA LYS A 17 15.56 -16.20 -3.72
C LYS A 17 16.68 -17.21 -4.00
N SER A 18 17.47 -17.57 -2.99
CA SER A 18 18.46 -18.66 -3.12
C SER A 18 17.83 -20.04 -3.38
N VAL A 19 16.55 -20.22 -3.01
CA VAL A 19 15.79 -21.45 -3.25
C VAL A 19 14.93 -21.32 -4.51
N ASN A 20 14.26 -20.17 -4.68
CA ASN A 20 13.47 -19.86 -5.86
C ASN A 20 13.76 -18.43 -6.34
N PRO A 21 14.60 -18.25 -7.38
CA PRO A 21 14.97 -16.93 -7.90
C PRO A 21 13.79 -16.09 -8.40
N ASN A 22 12.68 -16.74 -8.77
CA ASN A 22 11.50 -16.10 -9.35
C ASN A 22 10.45 -15.68 -8.32
N VAL A 23 10.71 -15.88 -7.02
CA VAL A 23 9.78 -15.45 -5.98
C VAL A 23 9.64 -13.93 -5.96
N TYR A 24 8.41 -13.44 -5.91
CA TYR A 24 8.10 -12.03 -5.78
C TYR A 24 7.64 -11.69 -4.36
N PHE A 25 8.14 -10.58 -3.82
CA PHE A 25 7.75 -10.07 -2.51
C PHE A 25 6.85 -8.84 -2.71
N LEU A 26 5.67 -8.89 -2.11
CA LEU A 26 4.65 -7.83 -2.12
C LEU A 26 4.16 -7.61 -0.69
N CYS A 27 3.79 -6.38 -0.33
CA CYS A 27 3.31 -6.12 1.01
C CYS A 27 2.38 -4.93 1.21
N GLU A 28 1.70 -4.96 2.35
CA GLU A 28 1.05 -3.80 2.97
C GLU A 28 2.08 -2.90 3.66
N GLY A 29 2.63 -1.94 2.90
CA GLY A 29 3.65 -0.99 3.35
C GLY A 29 3.08 0.28 3.99
N TRP A 30 2.02 0.15 4.79
CA TRP A 30 1.44 1.23 5.60
C TRP A 30 2.39 1.63 6.73
N ASN A 31 2.34 2.89 7.16
CA ASN A 31 3.10 3.34 8.33
C ASN A 31 2.59 2.60 9.58
N SER A 32 3.51 2.11 10.41
CA SER A 32 3.22 1.31 11.62
C SER A 32 3.44 2.07 12.92
N GLY A 33 4.02 3.27 12.88
CA GLY A 33 4.43 4.03 14.04
C GLY A 33 5.61 3.40 14.80
N GLN A 34 6.39 2.53 14.16
CA GLN A 34 7.54 1.83 14.75
C GLN A 34 8.89 2.44 14.32
N GLU A 35 8.88 3.59 13.64
CA GLU A 35 10.07 4.26 13.11
C GLU A 35 11.06 4.72 14.20
N ASP A 36 10.62 4.79 15.46
CA ASP A 36 11.46 5.03 16.65
C ASP A 36 12.32 3.82 17.05
N ARG A 37 11.95 2.61 16.60
CA ARG A 37 12.63 1.35 16.96
C ARG A 37 13.51 0.81 15.86
N PHE A 38 13.10 0.96 14.61
CA PHE A 38 13.82 0.45 13.43
C PHE A 38 13.37 1.15 12.15
N GLU A 39 14.17 1.04 11.09
CA GLU A 39 13.73 1.45 9.75
C GLU A 39 12.56 0.56 9.30
N SER A 40 11.35 1.10 9.44
CA SER A 40 10.11 0.39 9.14
C SER A 40 9.93 0.19 7.65
N LEU A 41 9.33 -0.94 7.29
CA LEU A 41 9.10 -1.33 5.91
C LEU A 41 7.81 -0.69 5.36
N HIS A 42 7.90 0.58 4.93
CA HIS A 42 6.78 1.31 4.36
C HIS A 42 7.09 1.80 2.93
N ARG A 43 6.06 2.29 2.22
CA ARG A 43 6.15 2.65 0.79
C ARG A 43 7.37 3.50 0.40
N LEU A 44 7.77 4.46 1.23
CA LEU A 44 8.87 5.37 0.89
C LEU A 44 10.23 4.70 1.08
N THR A 45 10.41 3.90 2.13
CA THR A 45 11.68 3.23 2.43
C THR A 45 11.99 2.07 1.49
N LEU A 46 10.96 1.53 0.81
CA LEU A 46 11.09 0.43 -0.16
C LEU A 46 11.41 0.86 -1.59
N LYS A 47 11.46 2.16 -1.89
CA LYS A 47 11.78 2.66 -3.23
C LYS A 47 13.09 2.05 -3.74
N GLY A 48 13.06 1.48 -4.95
CA GLY A 48 14.24 0.91 -5.61
C GLY A 48 14.65 -0.49 -5.12
N THR A 49 14.01 -1.05 -4.08
CA THR A 49 14.38 -2.38 -3.57
C THR A 49 13.89 -3.52 -4.47
N GLY A 50 12.83 -3.32 -5.26
CA GLY A 50 12.16 -4.38 -6.02
C GLY A 50 11.11 -5.17 -5.21
N ILE A 51 10.83 -4.79 -3.96
CA ILE A 51 9.68 -5.30 -3.19
C ILE A 51 8.46 -4.44 -3.53
N GLY A 52 7.37 -5.08 -3.93
CA GLY A 52 6.11 -4.41 -4.23
C GLY A 52 5.40 -3.92 -2.98
N THR A 53 4.61 -2.86 -3.12
CA THR A 53 3.68 -2.40 -2.07
C THR A 53 2.30 -2.18 -2.65
N PHE A 54 1.26 -2.49 -1.87
CA PHE A 54 -0.08 -2.03 -2.23
C PHE A 54 -0.14 -0.50 -2.21
N SER A 55 -0.75 0.07 -3.25
CA SER A 55 -1.03 1.50 -3.35
C SER A 55 -2.49 1.75 -3.00
N ASP A 56 -2.70 2.55 -1.96
CA ASP A 56 -3.97 3.16 -1.59
C ASP A 56 -4.45 4.20 -2.60
N ARG A 57 -3.51 4.93 -3.23
CA ARG A 57 -3.82 6.10 -4.06
C ARG A 57 -4.89 5.82 -5.11
N LEU A 58 -4.66 4.81 -5.97
CA LEU A 58 -5.60 4.49 -7.03
C LEU A 58 -6.86 3.82 -6.47
N ARG A 59 -6.71 2.96 -5.45
CA ARG A 59 -7.83 2.28 -4.79
C ARG A 59 -8.85 3.30 -4.31
N ASP A 60 -8.39 4.32 -3.60
CA ASP A 60 -9.25 5.34 -2.97
C ASP A 60 -9.75 6.34 -4.01
N ALA A 61 -8.92 6.77 -4.97
CA ALA A 61 -9.36 7.65 -6.05
C ALA A 61 -10.46 7.04 -6.93
N VAL A 62 -10.36 5.74 -7.24
CA VAL A 62 -11.33 5.04 -8.08
C VAL A 62 -12.61 4.75 -7.30
N ARG A 63 -12.49 4.16 -6.10
CA ARG A 63 -13.66 3.73 -5.30
C ARG A 63 -14.38 4.90 -4.66
N GLY A 64 -13.65 5.91 -4.20
CA GLY A 64 -14.17 6.96 -3.36
C GLY A 64 -13.93 6.71 -1.89
N GLY A 65 -13.68 7.80 -1.18
CA GLY A 65 -13.49 7.79 0.26
C GLY A 65 -12.16 7.21 0.70
N GLY A 66 -12.15 6.71 1.93
CA GLY A 66 -11.00 6.07 2.56
C GLY A 66 -11.42 5.00 3.57
N PRO A 67 -10.47 4.22 4.09
CA PRO A 67 -10.76 3.09 4.97
C PRO A 67 -11.35 3.47 6.33
N PHE A 68 -11.38 4.75 6.68
CA PHE A 68 -11.87 5.26 7.97
C PHE A 68 -13.15 6.09 7.86
N ASP A 69 -13.74 6.19 6.66
CA ASP A 69 -15.01 6.88 6.49
C ASP A 69 -16.13 6.15 7.23
N SER A 70 -17.08 6.92 7.76
CA SER A 70 -18.22 6.41 8.51
C SER A 70 -19.43 7.34 8.37
N GLY A 71 -20.63 6.84 8.68
CA GLY A 71 -21.87 7.60 8.55
C GLY A 71 -22.12 8.09 7.13
N ASP A 72 -22.56 9.35 6.99
CA ASP A 72 -22.87 9.95 5.70
C ASP A 72 -21.65 10.04 4.76
N ALA A 73 -20.43 10.06 5.30
CA ALA A 73 -19.21 10.12 4.51
C ALA A 73 -19.13 8.93 3.53
N LEU A 74 -19.56 7.74 3.94
CA LEU A 74 -19.58 6.53 3.09
C LEU A 74 -20.34 6.71 1.77
N ARG A 75 -21.35 7.60 1.76
CA ARG A 75 -22.14 7.92 0.56
C ARG A 75 -21.66 9.18 -0.15
N GLN A 76 -21.18 10.16 0.59
CA GLN A 76 -20.80 11.48 0.07
C GLN A 76 -19.44 11.46 -0.65
N THR A 77 -18.47 10.68 -0.17
CA THR A 77 -17.11 10.64 -0.71
C THR A 77 -17.02 9.70 -1.91
N ARG A 78 -17.63 10.10 -3.02
CA ARG A 78 -17.62 9.33 -4.27
C ARG A 78 -16.27 9.45 -4.98
N GLY A 79 -15.78 8.33 -5.48
CA GLY A 79 -14.59 8.27 -6.33
C GLY A 79 -14.96 8.22 -7.78
N TRP A 80 -13.92 8.19 -8.63
CA TRP A 80 -14.01 8.21 -10.08
C TRP A 80 -15.22 7.39 -10.56
N VAL A 81 -15.24 6.05 -10.41
CA VAL A 81 -16.30 5.19 -10.99
C VAL A 81 -17.67 5.26 -10.29
N THR A 82 -17.77 5.97 -9.16
CA THR A 82 -18.99 6.04 -8.35
C THR A 82 -19.67 7.41 -8.38
N ALA A 83 -19.05 8.39 -9.05
CA ALA A 83 -19.59 9.73 -9.26
C ALA A 83 -20.04 9.87 -10.74
N PRO A 84 -21.32 9.65 -11.06
CA PRO A 84 -21.83 9.71 -12.43
C PRO A 84 -21.61 11.07 -13.10
N GLU A 85 -21.51 12.16 -12.32
CA GLU A 85 -21.18 13.49 -12.83
C GLU A 85 -19.82 13.59 -13.56
N TYR A 86 -18.87 12.69 -13.28
CA TYR A 86 -17.58 12.67 -13.99
C TYR A 86 -17.66 12.11 -15.42
N TRP A 87 -18.77 11.45 -15.77
CA TRP A 87 -18.96 10.77 -17.07
C TRP A 87 -20.07 11.34 -17.94
N LEU A 88 -20.97 12.13 -17.34
CA LEU A 88 -22.22 12.55 -17.97
C LEU A 88 -22.15 13.96 -18.60
N THR A 89 -20.99 14.61 -18.58
CA THR A 89 -20.76 15.89 -19.28
C THR A 89 -20.03 15.62 -20.60
N ASN A 90 -20.77 15.16 -21.62
CA ASN A 90 -20.39 15.18 -23.03
C ASN A 90 -21.63 15.47 -23.87
#